data_AF-A0A672QRS8-F1
#
_entry.id   AF-A0A672QRS8-F1
#
_cell.length_a   1.000
_cell.length_b   1.000
_cell.length_c   1.000
_cell.angle_alpha   90.00
_cell.angle_beta   90.00
_cell.angle_gamma   90.00
#
_symmetry.space_group_name_H-M   'P 1'
#
loop_
_entity.id
_entity.type
_entity.pdbx_description
1 polymer ?
#
loop_
_entity_poly.entity_id
_entity_poly.type
_entity_poly.pdbx_seq_one_letter_code
_entity_poly.pdbx_strand_id
1 'polypeptide(L)'
;MFIDPGRHAEDVFGELFNEANSFYMRMNSLQERVDLLAVKVTQLDSTVEEVSLQDINMRKAFKSSTIQDQQVVSRNSIPNPVMKMYQRCDKPPPLNILTPYRDDKKDGLKFYTDPSYFFILWKEKMLQATENKRKEKRRQKKTELQTKSQEQKHTEDPAREVKKVRKARNRRQEWNMMAYDKEFRPDTRLTPSPYHNMSSEGSLSPDR
;
A
#
# COMPACT_ATOMS: atom_id res chain seq x y z
N MET A 1 -42.85 17.16 -20.77
CA MET A 1 -41.80 17.56 -19.81
C MET A 1 -41.18 18.83 -20.34
N PHE A 2 -41.54 20.00 -19.80
CA PHE A 2 -40.96 21.26 -20.25
C PHE A 2 -39.80 21.59 -19.32
N ILE A 3 -38.57 21.56 -19.85
CA ILE A 3 -37.41 22.14 -19.21
C ILE A 3 -37.59 23.65 -19.39
N ASP A 4 -37.70 24.39 -18.28
CA ASP A 4 -37.61 25.85 -18.31
C ASP A 4 -36.17 26.23 -18.65
N PRO A 5 -35.89 26.80 -19.83
CA PRO A 5 -34.53 27.13 -20.26
C PRO A 5 -33.81 28.06 -19.29
N GLY A 6 -34.54 28.97 -18.62
CA GLY A 6 -33.96 29.90 -17.65
C GLY A 6 -33.44 29.18 -16.40
N ARG A 7 -34.26 28.31 -15.82
CA ARG A 7 -33.87 27.49 -14.66
C ARG A 7 -32.75 26.50 -14.99
N HIS A 8 -32.74 25.95 -16.20
CA HIS A 8 -31.66 25.06 -16.62
C HIS A 8 -30.32 25.81 -16.73
N ALA A 9 -30.32 26.99 -17.33
CA ALA A 9 -29.14 27.84 -17.41
C ALA A 9 -28.65 28.25 -16.01
N GLU A 10 -29.55 28.60 -15.10
CA GLU A 10 -29.22 28.92 -13.70
C GLU A 10 -28.52 27.75 -12.99
N ASP A 11 -29.05 26.53 -13.09
CA ASP A 11 -28.42 25.34 -12.49
C ASP A 11 -26.99 25.14 -13.04
N VAL A 12 -26.78 25.28 -14.36
CA VAL A 12 -25.46 25.11 -15.01
C VAL A 12 -24.47 26.20 -14.59
N PHE A 13 -24.86 27.47 -14.68
CA PHE A 13 -23.96 28.58 -14.33
C PHE A 13 -23.70 28.65 -12.82
N GLY A 14 -24.66 28.24 -11.99
CA GLY A 14 -24.48 28.12 -10.55
C GLY A 14 -23.44 27.09 -10.17
N GLU A 15 -23.46 25.90 -10.78
CA GLU A 15 -22.45 24.86 -10.56
C GLU A 15 -21.06 25.32 -10.99
N LEU A 16 -20.93 25.93 -12.17
CA LEU A 16 -19.68 26.49 -12.67
C LEU A 16 -19.14 27.59 -11.75
N PHE A 17 -20.00 28.48 -11.30
CA PHE A 17 -19.62 29.56 -10.39
C PHE A 17 -19.10 29.03 -9.06
N ASN A 18 -19.79 28.04 -8.46
CA ASN A 18 -19.37 27.45 -7.20
C ASN A 18 -17.98 26.80 -7.29
N GLU A 19 -17.72 26.07 -8.38
CA GLU A 19 -16.41 25.44 -8.60
C GLU A 19 -15.32 26.49 -8.87
N ALA A 20 -15.61 27.51 -9.68
CA ALA A 20 -14.68 28.61 -9.93
C ALA A 20 -14.35 29.40 -8.65
N ASN A 21 -15.34 29.63 -7.79
CA ASN A 21 -15.14 30.29 -6.51
C ASN A 21 -14.31 29.43 -5.54
N SER A 22 -14.54 28.11 -5.50
CA SER A 22 -13.70 27.17 -4.75
C SER A 22 -12.24 27.21 -5.22
N PHE A 23 -12.03 27.21 -6.54
CA PHE A 23 -10.71 27.36 -7.14
C PHE A 23 -10.05 28.69 -6.77
N TYR A 24 -10.79 29.80 -6.86
CA TYR A 24 -10.31 31.14 -6.51
C TYR A 24 -9.82 31.21 -5.06
N MET A 25 -10.59 30.68 -4.11
CA MET A 25 -10.19 30.66 -2.69
C MET A 25 -8.90 29.86 -2.46
N ARG A 26 -8.77 28.71 -3.12
CA ARG A 26 -7.55 27.88 -3.04
C ARG A 26 -6.35 28.59 -3.66
N MET A 27 -6.55 29.29 -4.78
CA MET A 27 -5.51 30.07 -5.46
C MET A 27 -5.00 31.20 -4.58
N ASN A 28 -5.89 31.98 -3.95
CA ASN A 28 -5.47 33.06 -3.05
C ASN A 28 -4.64 32.53 -1.88
N SER A 29 -5.10 31.46 -1.22
CA SER A 29 -4.34 30.83 -0.13
C SER A 29 -2.99 30.30 -0.59
N LEU A 30 -2.91 29.76 -1.82
CA LEU A 30 -1.65 29.32 -2.40
C LEU A 30 -0.71 30.48 -2.70
N GLN A 31 -1.24 31.59 -3.24
CA GLN A 31 -0.46 32.78 -3.59
C GLN A 31 0.23 33.36 -2.36
N GLU A 32 -0.51 33.58 -1.26
CA GLU A 32 0.06 34.08 -0.01
C GLU A 32 1.20 33.17 0.51
N ARG A 33 1.02 31.85 0.40
CA ARG A 33 2.05 30.88 0.81
C ARG A 33 3.28 30.93 -0.09
N VAL A 34 3.10 31.13 -1.40
CA VAL A 34 4.20 31.27 -2.36
C VAL A 34 4.99 32.54 -2.08
N ASP A 35 4.31 33.67 -1.84
CA ASP A 35 4.96 34.95 -1.55
C ASP A 35 5.79 34.88 -0.27
N LEU A 36 5.22 34.31 0.80
CA LEU A 36 5.95 34.09 2.06
C LEU A 36 7.12 33.12 1.90
N LEU A 37 6.95 32.06 1.10
CA LEU A 37 8.03 31.11 0.84
C LEU A 37 9.16 31.77 0.04
N ALA A 38 8.84 32.60 -0.96
CA ALA A 38 9.83 33.31 -1.75
C ALA A 38 10.72 34.19 -0.88
N VAL A 39 10.14 34.97 0.02
CA VAL A 39 10.88 35.78 1.00
C VAL A 39 11.80 34.90 1.85
N LYS A 40 11.26 33.81 2.43
CA LYS A 40 12.05 32.89 3.27
C LYS A 40 13.22 32.27 2.50
N VAL A 41 13.00 31.83 1.27
CA VAL A 41 14.04 31.22 0.43
C VAL A 41 15.14 32.23 0.11
N THR A 42 14.80 33.49 -0.18
CA THR A 42 15.81 34.53 -0.46
C THR A 42 16.63 34.94 0.76
N GLN A 43 16.12 34.70 1.97
CA GLN A 43 16.79 35.03 3.22
C GLN A 43 17.61 33.85 3.80
N LEU A 44 17.62 32.68 3.14
CA LEU A 44 18.42 31.54 3.56
C LEU A 44 19.91 31.85 3.39
N ASP A 45 20.66 31.70 4.47
CA ASP A 45 22.12 31.75 4.47
C ASP A 45 22.69 30.36 4.76
N SER A 46 23.11 29.68 3.69
CA SER A 46 23.67 28.32 3.77
C SER A 46 25.01 28.25 4.49
N THR A 47 25.67 29.38 4.75
CA THR A 47 26.94 29.41 5.49
C THR A 47 26.73 29.30 7.00
N VAL A 48 25.51 29.60 7.48
CA VAL A 48 25.13 29.57 8.89
C VAL A 48 24.23 28.37 9.22
N GLU A 49 23.56 27.78 8.22
CA GLU A 49 22.60 26.69 8.42
C GLU A 49 23.29 25.33 8.64
N GLU A 50 23.47 24.93 9.91
CA GLU A 50 24.01 23.63 10.28
C GLU A 50 22.97 22.50 10.17
N VAL A 51 23.36 21.38 9.54
CA VAL A 51 22.50 20.19 9.42
C VAL A 51 22.62 19.32 10.68
N SER A 52 21.59 19.34 11.53
CA SER A 52 21.57 18.55 12.77
C SER A 52 21.16 17.09 12.54
N LEU A 53 22.04 16.14 12.93
CA LEU A 53 21.71 14.70 12.94
C LEU A 53 20.64 14.35 13.98
N GLN A 54 20.41 15.20 14.99
CA GLN A 54 19.33 15.00 15.96
C GLN A 54 17.96 15.17 15.31
N ASP A 55 17.83 16.10 14.36
CA ASP A 55 16.58 16.32 13.64
C ASP A 55 16.18 15.12 12.78
N ILE A 56 17.15 14.38 12.24
CA ILE A 56 16.91 13.17 11.44
C ILE A 56 16.28 12.06 12.29
N ASN A 57 16.71 11.91 13.56
CA ASN A 57 16.21 10.86 14.44
C ASN A 57 14.97 11.26 15.25
N MET A 58 14.79 12.56 15.53
CA MET A 58 13.73 13.05 16.41
C MET A 58 12.54 13.67 15.66
N ARG A 59 12.70 14.09 14.40
CA ARG A 59 11.59 14.62 13.59
C ARG A 59 11.00 13.54 12.72
N LYS A 60 9.67 13.57 12.57
CA LYS A 60 8.98 12.73 11.59
C LYS A 60 9.35 13.20 10.18
N ALA A 61 9.59 12.24 9.29
CA ALA A 61 9.81 12.54 7.88
C ALA A 61 8.58 13.24 7.26
N PHE A 62 8.84 14.11 6.28
CA PHE A 62 7.81 14.75 5.49
C PHE A 62 6.88 13.71 4.84
N LYS A 63 5.58 14.01 4.80
CA LYS A 63 4.56 13.22 4.12
C LYS A 63 3.73 14.14 3.24
N SER A 64 3.63 13.78 1.97
CA SER A 64 2.69 14.40 1.05
C SER A 64 1.26 13.90 1.32
N SER A 65 0.28 14.63 0.79
CA SER A 65 -1.11 14.18 0.79
C SER A 65 -1.26 12.86 0.02
N THR A 66 -2.01 11.92 0.58
CA THR A 66 -2.36 10.64 -0.05
C THR A 66 -3.87 10.45 -0.14
N ILE A 67 -4.63 11.55 -0.17
CA ILE A 67 -6.10 11.52 -0.26
C ILE A 67 -6.49 10.87 -1.60
N GLN A 68 -7.45 9.96 -1.53
CA GLN A 68 -8.03 9.27 -2.69
C GLN A 68 -9.55 9.36 -2.62
N ASP A 69 -10.15 9.94 -3.65
CA ASP A 69 -11.59 10.06 -3.74
C ASP A 69 -12.23 8.68 -3.99
N GLN A 70 -13.24 8.37 -3.20
CA GLN A 70 -13.95 7.09 -3.23
C GLN A 70 -15.45 7.34 -3.12
N GLN A 71 -16.26 6.35 -3.50
CA GLN A 71 -17.72 6.45 -3.47
C GLN A 71 -18.26 7.65 -4.27
N VAL A 72 -17.67 7.91 -5.44
CA VAL A 72 -17.99 9.05 -6.32
C VAL A 72 -19.42 9.05 -6.85
N VAL A 73 -20.12 7.91 -6.75
CA VAL A 73 -21.54 7.78 -7.05
C VAL A 73 -22.29 7.52 -5.73
N SER A 74 -22.42 8.56 -4.93
CA SER A 74 -23.18 8.53 -3.67
C SER A 74 -24.46 9.34 -3.81
N ARG A 75 -25.34 9.27 -2.80
CA ARG A 75 -26.55 10.08 -2.77
C ARG A 75 -26.26 11.59 -2.77
N ASN A 76 -25.11 11.98 -2.21
CA ASN A 76 -24.71 13.37 -2.04
C ASN A 76 -24.05 13.95 -3.31
N SER A 77 -23.62 13.10 -4.24
CA SER A 77 -23.04 13.51 -5.52
C SER A 77 -24.08 13.55 -6.65
N ILE A 78 -25.37 13.41 -6.34
CA ILE A 78 -26.44 13.48 -7.35
C ILE A 78 -26.62 14.94 -7.78
N PRO A 79 -26.52 15.25 -9.07
CA PRO A 79 -26.76 16.60 -9.57
C PRO A 79 -28.18 17.10 -9.25
N ASN A 80 -28.32 18.39 -8.97
CA ASN A 80 -29.60 19.00 -8.62
C ASN A 80 -30.73 18.69 -9.62
N PRO A 81 -30.53 18.73 -10.95
CA PRO A 81 -31.57 18.37 -11.91
C PRO A 81 -32.03 16.92 -11.79
N VAL A 82 -31.08 15.99 -11.60
CA VAL A 82 -31.37 14.55 -11.43
C VAL A 82 -32.11 14.31 -10.12
N MET A 83 -31.73 15.02 -9.04
CA MET A 83 -32.43 14.95 -7.76
C MET A 83 -33.88 15.43 -7.88
N LYS A 84 -34.13 16.55 -8.59
CA LYS A 84 -35.48 17.07 -8.87
C LYS A 84 -36.33 16.04 -9.63
N MET A 85 -35.74 15.32 -10.59
CA MET A 85 -36.44 14.23 -11.30
C MET A 85 -36.73 13.04 -10.38
N TYR A 86 -35.74 12.60 -9.61
CA TYR A 86 -35.89 11.49 -8.67
C TYR A 86 -37.02 11.73 -7.66
N GLN A 87 -37.17 12.96 -7.16
CA GLN A 87 -38.22 13.32 -6.20
C GLN A 87 -39.65 13.23 -6.76
N ARG A 88 -39.80 13.27 -8.09
CA ARG A 88 -41.09 13.11 -8.78
C ARG A 88 -41.45 11.65 -9.03
N CYS A 89 -40.50 10.73 -8.89
CA CYS A 89 -40.74 9.31 -9.05
C CYS A 89 -41.56 8.75 -7.88
N ASP A 90 -42.27 7.66 -8.14
CA ASP A 90 -43.03 6.96 -7.11
C ASP A 90 -42.09 6.42 -6.02
N LYS A 91 -42.48 6.67 -4.78
CA LYS A 91 -41.76 6.19 -3.61
C LYS A 91 -42.11 4.71 -3.36
N PRO A 92 -41.19 3.93 -2.78
CA PRO A 92 -41.52 2.56 -2.40
C PRO A 92 -42.63 2.54 -1.35
N PRO A 93 -43.39 1.44 -1.23
CA PRO A 93 -44.35 1.27 -0.15
C PRO A 93 -43.68 1.48 1.21
N PRO A 94 -44.37 2.09 2.19
CA PRO A 94 -43.79 2.44 3.49
C PRO A 94 -43.68 1.19 4.40
N LEU A 95 -42.92 0.18 3.99
CA LEU A 95 -42.76 -1.08 4.72
C LEU A 95 -41.97 -0.93 6.02
N ASN A 96 -41.29 0.21 6.19
CA ASN A 96 -40.60 0.55 7.43
C ASN A 96 -41.55 0.67 8.64
N ILE A 97 -42.84 0.92 8.42
CA ILE A 97 -43.85 0.93 9.51
C ILE A 97 -44.04 -0.45 10.13
N LEU A 98 -43.71 -1.52 9.40
CA LEU A 98 -43.85 -2.90 9.85
C LEU A 98 -42.58 -3.40 10.56
N THR A 99 -41.46 -2.67 10.45
CA THR A 99 -40.17 -3.04 11.08
C THR A 99 -40.28 -3.32 12.59
N PRO A 100 -41.03 -2.54 13.41
CA PRO A 100 -41.16 -2.81 14.84
C PRO A 100 -41.82 -4.15 15.19
N TYR A 101 -42.58 -4.74 14.27
CA TYR A 101 -43.32 -5.98 14.47
C TYR A 101 -42.56 -7.22 13.99
N ARG A 102 -41.30 -7.06 13.56
CA ARG A 102 -40.47 -8.17 13.05
C ARG A 102 -39.60 -8.78 14.14
N ASP A 103 -39.59 -10.11 14.23
CA ASP A 103 -38.76 -10.86 15.18
C ASP A 103 -37.26 -10.75 14.89
N ASP A 104 -36.88 -10.63 13.61
CA ASP A 104 -35.48 -10.59 13.17
C ASP A 104 -34.80 -9.22 13.32
N LYS A 105 -35.55 -8.19 13.76
CA LYS A 105 -35.10 -6.79 13.91
C LYS A 105 -34.49 -6.20 12.63
N LYS A 106 -34.81 -6.76 11.46
CA LYS A 106 -34.34 -6.25 10.18
C LYS A 106 -35.30 -5.19 9.65
N ASP A 107 -34.76 -4.22 8.93
CA ASP A 107 -35.56 -3.19 8.26
C ASP A 107 -36.47 -3.82 7.19
N GLY A 108 -37.79 -3.68 7.36
CA GLY A 108 -38.79 -4.21 6.45
C GLY A 108 -38.62 -3.71 5.01
N LEU A 109 -38.14 -2.48 4.83
CA LEU A 109 -37.93 -1.91 3.50
C LEU A 109 -36.81 -2.63 2.74
N LYS A 110 -35.79 -3.17 3.43
CA LYS A 110 -34.68 -3.90 2.81
C LYS A 110 -35.08 -5.21 2.15
N PHE A 111 -36.23 -5.76 2.51
CA PHE A 111 -36.79 -6.93 1.82
C PHE A 111 -37.43 -6.57 0.47
N TYR A 112 -37.76 -5.29 0.27
CA TYR A 112 -38.28 -4.77 -0.99
C TYR A 112 -37.17 -4.12 -1.83
N THR A 113 -36.32 -3.30 -1.20
CA THR A 113 -35.20 -2.62 -1.86
C THR A 113 -34.03 -2.43 -0.89
N ASP A 114 -32.85 -2.91 -1.27
CA ASP A 114 -31.61 -2.72 -0.50
C ASP A 114 -30.47 -2.25 -1.42
N PRO A 115 -30.17 -0.94 -1.43
CA PRO A 115 -29.05 -0.39 -2.20
C PRO A 115 -27.67 -0.95 -1.79
N SER A 116 -27.53 -1.45 -0.55
CA SER A 116 -26.27 -2.00 -0.04
C SER A 116 -26.01 -3.45 -0.45
N TYR A 117 -27.02 -4.14 -0.99
CA TYR A 117 -26.99 -5.56 -1.31
C TYR A 117 -25.78 -5.96 -2.17
N PHE A 118 -25.56 -5.25 -3.29
CA PHE A 118 -24.47 -5.56 -4.22
C PHE A 118 -23.10 -5.45 -3.56
N PHE A 119 -22.89 -4.41 -2.75
CA PHE A 119 -21.62 -4.20 -2.06
C PHE A 119 -21.40 -5.26 -0.98
N ILE A 120 -22.42 -5.61 -0.19
CA ILE A 120 -22.34 -6.64 0.84
C ILE A 120 -21.97 -7.99 0.22
N LEU A 121 -22.68 -8.38 -0.85
CA LEU A 121 -22.43 -9.63 -1.57
C LEU A 121 -21.02 -9.67 -2.18
N TRP A 122 -20.59 -8.58 -2.80
CA TRP A 122 -19.24 -8.47 -3.35
C TRP A 122 -18.18 -8.62 -2.25
N LYS A 123 -18.34 -7.90 -1.14
CA LYS A 123 -17.42 -7.95 0.01
C LYS A 123 -17.29 -9.36 0.56
N GLU A 124 -18.42 -10.05 0.76
CA GLU A 124 -18.45 -11.44 1.21
C GLU A 124 -17.66 -12.36 0.27
N LYS A 125 -17.92 -12.25 -1.05
CA LYS A 125 -17.22 -13.03 -2.07
C LYS A 125 -15.70 -12.76 -2.07
N MET A 126 -15.27 -11.50 -1.90
CA MET A 126 -13.85 -11.15 -1.87
C MET A 126 -13.13 -11.69 -0.62
N LEU A 127 -13.79 -11.65 0.55
CA LEU A 127 -13.25 -12.25 1.77
C LEU A 127 -13.15 -13.77 1.64
N GLN A 128 -14.17 -14.42 1.10
CA GLN A 128 -14.16 -15.86 0.85
C GLN A 128 -13.04 -16.27 -0.13
N ALA A 129 -12.88 -15.53 -1.24
CA ALA A 129 -11.82 -15.77 -2.21
C ALA A 129 -10.43 -15.60 -1.58
N THR A 130 -10.24 -14.60 -0.72
CA THR A 130 -8.98 -14.37 0.01
C THR A 130 -8.65 -15.54 0.94
N GLU A 131 -9.64 -16.02 1.70
CA GLU A 131 -9.46 -17.15 2.60
C GLU A 131 -9.19 -18.45 1.85
N ASN A 132 -9.90 -18.70 0.75
CA ASN A 132 -9.67 -19.87 -0.11
C ASN A 132 -8.25 -19.86 -0.69
N LYS A 133 -7.79 -18.71 -1.20
CA LYS A 133 -6.41 -18.55 -1.71
C LYS A 133 -5.37 -18.80 -0.62
N ARG A 134 -5.63 -18.35 0.61
CA ARG A 134 -4.76 -18.60 1.77
C ARG A 134 -4.70 -20.08 2.14
N LYS A 135 -5.85 -20.76 2.20
CA LYS A 135 -5.95 -22.19 2.50
C LYS A 135 -5.26 -23.05 1.43
N GLU A 136 -5.46 -22.72 0.16
CA GLU A 136 -4.87 -23.47 -0.95
C GLU A 136 -3.34 -23.35 -0.95
N LYS A 137 -2.78 -22.16 -0.72
CA LYS A 137 -1.32 -21.97 -0.56
C LYS A 137 -0.73 -22.82 0.58
N ARG A 138 -1.47 -23.00 1.68
CA ARG A 138 -1.05 -23.85 2.80
C ARG A 138 -1.08 -25.35 2.43
N ARG A 139 -2.09 -25.78 1.66
CA ARG A 139 -2.20 -27.16 1.16
C ARG A 139 -1.04 -27.48 0.22
N GLN A 140 -0.78 -26.62 -0.76
CA GLN A 140 0.33 -26.76 -1.70
C GLN A 140 1.69 -26.87 -1.00
N LYS A 141 1.96 -25.99 -0.02
CA LYS A 141 3.19 -26.07 0.80
C LYS A 141 3.28 -27.39 1.58
N LYS A 142 2.16 -27.90 2.10
CA LYS A 142 2.13 -29.18 2.84
C LYS A 142 2.40 -30.36 1.89
N THR A 143 1.80 -30.38 0.70
CA THR A 143 2.06 -31.40 -0.32
C THR A 143 3.50 -31.35 -0.79
N GLU A 144 4.07 -30.17 -1.05
CA GLU A 144 5.49 -30.02 -1.42
C GLU A 144 6.45 -30.51 -0.33
N LEU A 145 6.13 -30.30 0.95
CA LEU A 145 6.94 -30.82 2.05
C LEU A 145 6.83 -32.34 2.17
N GLN A 146 5.65 -32.90 1.92
CA GLN A 146 5.45 -34.35 1.94
C GLN A 146 6.14 -35.05 0.78
N THR A 147 6.06 -34.51 -0.44
CA THR A 147 6.76 -35.06 -1.61
C THR A 147 8.27 -35.02 -1.42
N LYS A 148 8.83 -33.90 -0.96
CA LYS A 148 10.26 -33.81 -0.62
C LYS A 148 10.69 -34.81 0.45
N SER A 149 9.84 -35.06 1.45
CA SER A 149 10.13 -36.04 2.51
C SER A 149 10.08 -37.48 2.00
N GLN A 150 9.22 -37.77 1.01
CA GLN A 150 9.14 -39.09 0.37
C GLN A 150 10.30 -39.33 -0.60
N GLU A 151 10.70 -38.32 -1.39
CA GLU A 151 11.90 -38.40 -2.25
C GLU A 151 13.16 -38.68 -1.43
N GLN A 152 13.35 -37.98 -0.30
CA GLN A 152 14.48 -38.24 0.61
C GLN A 152 14.48 -39.64 1.22
N LYS A 153 13.30 -40.25 1.45
CA LYS A 153 13.21 -41.64 1.94
C LYS A 153 13.51 -42.68 0.87
N HIS A 154 13.26 -42.38 -0.40
CA HIS A 154 13.48 -43.32 -1.50
C HIS A 154 14.95 -43.30 -2.01
N THR A 155 15.76 -42.35 -1.56
CA THR A 155 17.21 -42.27 -1.87
C THR A 155 18.11 -42.78 -0.74
N GLU A 156 17.57 -43.13 0.44
CA GLU A 156 18.35 -43.66 1.56
C GLU A 156 18.37 -45.19 1.55
N ASP A 157 19.46 -45.75 1.00
CA ASP A 157 19.91 -47.13 1.19
C ASP A 157 19.88 -47.51 2.69
N PRO A 158 19.36 -48.68 3.12
CA PRO A 158 19.12 -48.99 4.53
C PRO A 158 20.39 -49.38 5.31
N ALA A 159 21.56 -48.94 4.85
CA ALA A 159 22.85 -49.29 5.45
C ALA A 159 23.77 -48.06 5.54
N ARG A 160 23.52 -47.17 6.53
CA ARG A 160 24.56 -46.42 7.29
C ARG A 160 23.96 -45.49 8.34
N GLU A 161 24.18 -45.88 9.60
CA GLU A 161 24.55 -45.06 10.77
C GLU A 161 23.94 -43.65 10.97
N VAL A 162 23.18 -43.55 12.06
CA VAL A 162 23.01 -42.40 12.98
C VAL A 162 23.48 -41.04 12.43
N LYS A 163 22.53 -40.28 11.86
CA LYS A 163 22.72 -38.86 11.53
C LYS A 163 23.06 -38.07 12.80
N LYS A 164 24.36 -37.83 13.02
CA LYS A 164 24.85 -36.84 13.99
C LYS A 164 24.20 -35.50 13.64
N VAL A 165 23.40 -34.96 14.58
CA VAL A 165 22.84 -33.61 14.47
C VAL A 165 24.00 -32.64 14.23
N ARG A 166 24.04 -32.03 13.03
CA ARG A 166 25.05 -31.03 12.69
C ARG A 166 24.87 -29.85 13.66
N LYS A 167 25.85 -29.63 14.54
CA LYS A 167 25.86 -28.50 15.47
C LYS A 167 25.66 -27.21 14.65
N ALA A 168 24.64 -26.41 14.98
CA ALA A 168 24.40 -25.15 14.30
C ALA A 168 25.65 -24.27 14.39
N ARG A 169 26.18 -23.84 13.25
CA ARG A 169 27.36 -22.97 13.20
C ARG A 169 27.01 -21.62 13.84
N ASN A 170 27.67 -21.32 14.95
CA ASN A 170 27.49 -20.08 15.68
C ASN A 170 28.18 -18.93 14.92
N ARG A 171 27.39 -18.03 14.31
CA ARG A 171 27.89 -16.86 13.56
C ARG A 171 28.16 -15.63 14.43
N ARG A 172 28.04 -15.73 15.75
CA ARG A 172 28.22 -14.58 16.66
C ARG A 172 29.59 -13.91 16.51
N GLN A 173 30.63 -14.70 16.27
CA GLN A 173 31.99 -14.16 16.05
C GLN A 173 32.08 -13.37 14.73
N GLU A 174 31.46 -13.84 13.65
CA GLU A 174 31.40 -13.11 12.38
C GLU A 174 30.64 -11.79 12.52
N TRP A 175 29.51 -11.77 13.22
CA TRP A 175 28.74 -10.55 13.45
C TRP A 175 29.49 -9.56 14.35
N ASN A 176 30.17 -10.03 15.40
CA ASN A 176 31.02 -9.18 16.23
C ASN A 176 32.18 -8.58 15.42
N MET A 177 32.79 -9.38 14.54
CA MET A 177 33.83 -8.89 13.63
C MET A 177 33.27 -7.88 12.62
N MET A 178 32.02 -8.07 12.17
CA MET A 178 31.39 -7.15 11.24
C MET A 178 30.92 -5.83 11.85
N ALA A 179 30.70 -5.82 13.16
CA ALA A 179 30.30 -4.63 13.92
C ALA A 179 31.42 -3.61 14.10
N TYR A 180 32.68 -3.98 13.88
CA TYR A 180 33.79 -3.03 13.85
C TYR A 180 33.82 -2.25 12.52
N ASP A 181 34.06 -0.95 12.63
CA ASP A 181 34.21 -0.04 11.51
C ASP A 181 35.40 -0.43 10.63
N LYS A 182 35.34 -0.15 9.32
CA LYS A 182 36.29 -0.70 8.31
C LYS A 182 37.76 -0.46 8.65
N GLU A 183 38.07 0.58 9.41
CA GLU A 183 39.43 0.99 9.74
C GLU A 183 40.01 0.31 11.00
N PHE A 184 39.17 -0.39 11.78
CA PHE A 184 39.58 -1.02 13.05
C PHE A 184 39.43 -2.55 13.07
N ARG A 185 39.23 -3.20 11.91
CA ARG A 185 39.25 -4.67 11.83
C ARG A 185 40.69 -5.19 11.81
N PRO A 186 41.04 -6.24 12.57
CA PRO A 186 42.35 -6.88 12.48
C PRO A 186 42.57 -7.43 11.06
N ASP A 187 43.64 -6.99 10.40
CA ASP A 187 43.97 -7.34 9.02
C ASP A 187 44.37 -8.84 8.95
N THR A 188 43.60 -9.68 8.24
CA THR A 188 43.86 -11.13 8.12
C THR A 188 44.95 -11.45 7.08
N ARG A 189 46.03 -10.67 7.05
CA ARG A 189 47.14 -10.86 6.08
C ARG A 189 48.12 -11.98 6.44
N LEU A 190 47.73 -12.95 7.26
CA LEU A 190 48.58 -14.08 7.63
C LEU A 190 47.80 -15.39 7.57
N THR A 191 47.34 -15.77 6.38
CA THR A 191 47.04 -17.18 6.07
C THR A 191 47.59 -17.51 4.68
N PRO A 192 48.52 -18.47 4.53
CA PRO A 192 49.06 -18.87 3.23
C PRO A 192 47.96 -19.52 2.38
N SER A 193 47.75 -18.99 1.17
CA SER A 193 46.87 -19.59 0.16
C SER A 193 47.50 -20.88 -0.39
N PRO A 194 46.82 -22.05 -0.38
CA PRO A 194 47.42 -23.33 -0.81
C PRO A 194 47.54 -23.54 -2.33
N TYR A 195 47.22 -22.56 -3.17
CA TYR A 195 47.25 -22.74 -4.63
C TYR A 195 48.02 -21.60 -5.31
N HIS A 196 49.32 -21.53 -5.05
CA HIS A 196 50.23 -20.82 -5.95
C HIS A 196 51.49 -21.65 -6.13
N ASN A 197 51.42 -22.62 -7.04
CA ASN A 197 52.58 -23.23 -7.68
C ASN A 197 52.11 -23.98 -8.92
N MET A 198 52.02 -23.28 -10.05
CA MET A 198 52.33 -23.85 -11.36
C MET A 198 52.91 -22.74 -12.24
N SER A 199 54.00 -23.11 -12.90
CA SER A 199 55.02 -22.29 -13.53
C SER A 199 54.63 -21.67 -14.87
N SER A 200 55.35 -20.60 -15.23
CA SER A 200 56.05 -20.35 -16.51
C SER A 200 55.32 -20.65 -17.84
N GLU A 201 55.01 -19.62 -18.62
CA GLU A 201 55.79 -19.24 -19.82
C GLU A 201 55.10 -18.11 -20.63
N GLY A 202 55.94 -17.18 -21.10
CA GLY A 202 55.87 -16.39 -22.34
C GLY A 202 54.54 -15.98 -22.99
N SER A 203 54.37 -14.65 -23.20
CA SER A 203 54.44 -13.99 -24.53
C SER A 203 53.58 -12.70 -24.61
N LEU A 204 54.25 -11.56 -24.89
CA LEU A 204 53.97 -10.45 -25.85
C LEU A 204 52.49 -10.16 -26.23
N SER A 205 51.95 -8.94 -26.37
CA SER A 205 52.44 -7.58 -26.67
C SER A 205 51.26 -6.56 -26.55
N PRO A 206 51.44 -5.23 -26.76
CA PRO A 206 50.62 -4.17 -26.15
C PRO A 206 49.62 -3.41 -27.05
N ASP A 207 48.86 -2.52 -26.38
CA ASP A 207 48.18 -1.29 -26.83
C ASP A 207 47.03 -1.39 -27.85
N ARG A 208 45.79 -1.17 -27.36
CA ARG A 208 45.10 0.14 -27.46
C ARG A 208 43.88 0.22 -26.55
#